data_AF-A0A9Q9MUJ2-F1
#
_entry.id   AF-A0A9Q9MUJ2-F1
#
_cell.length_a   1.000
_cell.length_b   1.000
_cell.length_c   1.000
_cell.angle_alpha   90.00
_cell.angle_beta   90.00
_cell.angle_gamma   90.00
#
_symmetry.space_group_name_H-M   'P 1'
#
loop_
_entity.id
_entity.type
_entity.pdbx_description
1 polymer ?
#
loop_
_entity_poly.entity_id
_entity_poly.type
_entity_poly.pdbx_seq_one_letter_code
_entity_poly.pdbx_strand_id
1 'polypeptide(L)'
;MLDKAAEETLNVKNREELIKTFRDIFVEKDFSCLRKSVQKELKAIFNDDNKPVSLQPKITLGMGAKVLSKAYGDSVLNMLADQILLIDDKSTMQRAFEVVKNRLIEEH
;
A
#
# COMPACT_ATOMS: atom_id res chain seq x y z
N MET A 1 -14.84 -4.20 1.85
CA MET A 1 -14.90 -2.89 1.16
C MET A 1 -13.77 -2.72 0.15
N LEU A 2 -12.51 -3.06 0.48
CA LEU A 2 -11.40 -2.96 -0.47
C LEU A 2 -11.51 -3.91 -1.66
N ASP A 3 -12.11 -5.11 -1.51
CA ASP A 3 -12.17 -6.10 -2.60
C ASP A 3 -12.82 -5.60 -3.89
N LYS A 4 -14.00 -4.99 -3.79
CA LYS A 4 -14.74 -4.48 -4.95
C LYS A 4 -14.00 -3.31 -5.60
N ALA A 5 -13.48 -2.40 -4.78
CA ALA A 5 -12.70 -1.26 -5.26
C ALA A 5 -11.39 -1.68 -5.94
N ALA A 6 -10.67 -2.67 -5.40
CA ALA A 6 -9.47 -3.21 -6.02
C ALA A 6 -9.77 -3.90 -7.36
N GLU A 7 -10.90 -4.60 -7.46
CA GLU A 7 -11.34 -5.25 -8.70
C GLU A 7 -11.73 -4.26 -9.79
N GLU A 8 -12.50 -3.21 -9.43
CA GLU A 8 -12.82 -2.11 -10.32
C GLU A 8 -11.55 -1.38 -10.79
N THR A 9 -10.60 -1.17 -9.88
CA THR A 9 -9.31 -0.53 -10.18
C THR A 9 -8.48 -1.39 -11.12
N LEU A 10 -8.52 -2.71 -11.01
CA LEU A 10 -7.82 -3.63 -11.92
C LEU A 10 -8.50 -3.80 -13.28
N ASN A 11 -9.78 -3.48 -13.41
CA ASN A 11 -10.56 -3.62 -14.65
C ASN A 11 -10.46 -2.38 -15.57
N VAL A 12 -9.42 -1.57 -15.41
CA VAL A 12 -9.13 -0.40 -16.25
C VAL A 12 -8.20 -0.75 -17.41
N LYS A 13 -8.27 0.01 -18.51
CA LYS A 13 -7.43 -0.21 -19.71
C LYS A 13 -5.92 -0.16 -19.45
N ASN A 14 -5.48 0.53 -18.39
CA ASN A 14 -4.06 0.71 -18.03
C ASN A 14 -3.65 -0.14 -16.81
N ARG A 15 -4.18 -1.37 -16.69
CA ARG A 15 -3.93 -2.26 -15.55
C ARG A 15 -2.44 -2.44 -15.22
N GLU A 16 -1.58 -2.62 -16.23
CA GLU A 16 -0.14 -2.84 -16.00
C GLU A 16 0.57 -1.61 -15.42
N GLU A 17 0.23 -0.41 -15.92
CA GLU A 17 0.77 0.87 -15.42
C GLU A 17 0.33 1.12 -13.96
N LEU A 18 -0.89 0.75 -13.63
CA LEU A 18 -1.44 0.83 -12.28
C LEU A 18 -0.73 -0.14 -11.33
N ILE A 19 -0.53 -1.41 -11.75
CA ILE A 19 0.22 -2.40 -10.97
C ILE A 19 1.64 -1.90 -10.73
N LYS A 20 2.30 -1.37 -11.77
CA LYS A 20 3.63 -0.76 -11.65
C LYS A 20 3.63 0.38 -10.63
N THR A 21 2.66 1.30 -10.72
CA THR A 21 2.54 2.43 -9.80
C THR A 21 2.43 1.97 -8.34
N PHE A 22 1.58 0.97 -8.05
CA PHE A 22 1.47 0.45 -6.69
C PHE A 22 2.74 -0.31 -6.25
N ARG A 23 3.40 -1.02 -7.16
CA ARG A 23 4.68 -1.67 -6.86
C ARG A 23 5.75 -0.64 -6.50
N ASP A 24 5.86 0.45 -7.26
CA ASP A 24 6.84 1.52 -7.05
C ASP A 24 6.62 2.22 -5.69
N ILE A 25 5.36 2.38 -5.25
CA ILE A 25 5.02 2.88 -3.91
C ILE A 25 5.67 2.03 -2.81
N PHE A 26 5.67 0.70 -2.92
CA PHE A 26 6.20 -0.19 -1.89
C PHE A 26 7.70 -0.46 -2.05
N VAL A 27 8.16 -0.73 -3.27
CA VAL A 27 9.55 -1.13 -3.54
C VAL A 27 10.48 0.07 -3.52
N GLU A 28 10.11 1.14 -4.22
CA GLU A 28 10.94 2.34 -4.39
C GLU A 28 10.64 3.41 -3.34
N LYS A 29 9.55 3.25 -2.57
CA LYS A 29 9.00 4.29 -1.69
C LYS A 29 8.66 5.57 -2.47
N ASP A 30 8.31 5.43 -3.74
CA ASP A 30 7.92 6.57 -4.58
C ASP A 30 6.43 6.89 -4.39
N PHE A 31 6.16 8.01 -3.72
CA PHE A 31 4.81 8.53 -3.51
C PHE A 31 4.43 9.62 -4.51
N SER A 32 5.27 9.92 -5.50
CA SER A 32 5.11 11.04 -6.44
C SER A 32 3.76 11.03 -7.18
N CYS A 33 3.22 9.84 -7.44
CA CYS A 33 1.93 9.61 -8.09
C CYS A 33 0.70 9.94 -7.22
N LEU A 34 0.88 10.16 -5.91
CA LEU A 34 -0.21 10.40 -4.96
C LEU A 34 -0.52 11.89 -4.77
N ARG A 35 -1.67 12.22 -4.18
CA ARG A 35 -1.99 13.61 -3.79
C ARG A 35 -0.98 14.13 -2.77
N LYS A 36 -0.55 15.39 -2.91
CA LYS A 36 0.47 16.03 -2.03
C LYS A 36 0.18 15.89 -0.53
N SER A 37 -1.07 15.94 -0.09
CA SER A 37 -1.46 15.73 1.30
C SER A 37 -1.13 14.31 1.79
N VAL A 38 -1.51 13.30 1.00
CA VAL A 38 -1.23 11.88 1.27
C VAL A 38 0.27 11.62 1.25
N GLN A 39 1.01 12.20 0.29
CA GLN A 39 2.48 12.10 0.26
C GLN A 39 3.11 12.62 1.55
N LYS A 40 2.65 13.77 2.05
CA LYS A 40 3.16 14.36 3.30
C LYS A 40 2.90 13.44 4.49
N GLU A 41 1.70 12.86 4.57
CA GLU A 41 1.33 11.94 5.65
C GLU A 41 2.11 10.61 5.57
N LEU A 42 2.27 10.03 4.38
CA LEU A 42 3.08 8.83 4.17
C LEU A 42 4.55 9.06 4.53
N LYS A 43 5.15 10.16 4.05
CA LYS A 43 6.52 10.54 4.45
C LYS A 43 6.64 10.76 5.95
N ALA A 44 5.63 11.34 6.58
CA ALA A 44 5.61 11.52 8.03
C ALA A 44 5.59 10.18 8.77
N ILE A 45 5.00 9.11 8.24
CA ILE A 45 5.06 7.78 8.88
C ILE A 45 6.50 7.29 9.00
N PHE A 46 7.35 7.57 8.02
CA PHE A 46 8.75 7.16 7.98
C PHE A 46 9.72 8.15 8.63
N ASN A 47 9.22 9.28 9.15
CA ASN A 47 10.01 10.27 9.86
C ASN A 47 9.63 10.27 11.36
N ASP A 48 10.60 10.52 12.23
CA ASP A 48 10.54 10.44 13.71
C ASP A 48 9.56 11.45 14.35
N ASP A 49 8.26 11.22 14.18
CA ASP A 49 7.19 11.97 14.84
C ASP A 49 6.25 10.96 15.51
N ASN A 50 6.10 10.94 16.84
CA ASN A 50 5.34 9.91 17.55
C ASN A 50 3.81 10.13 17.50
N LYS A 51 3.25 10.31 16.31
CA LYS A 51 1.82 10.59 16.07
C LYS A 51 1.08 9.36 15.52
N PRO A 52 -0.21 9.16 15.85
CA PRO A 52 -1.04 8.12 15.24
C PRO A 52 -1.09 8.23 13.71
N VAL A 53 -1.25 7.09 13.05
CA VAL A 53 -1.41 7.03 11.59
C VAL A 53 -2.83 7.46 11.22
N SER A 54 -2.94 8.45 10.34
CA SER A 54 -4.21 8.93 9.79
C SER A 54 -4.82 7.89 8.84
N LEU A 55 -6.14 7.99 8.60
CA LEU A 55 -6.87 7.02 7.78
C LEU A 55 -6.40 6.97 6.31
N GLN A 56 -6.00 8.11 5.73
CA GLN A 56 -5.66 8.21 4.31
C GLN A 56 -4.43 7.36 3.90
N PRO A 57 -3.31 7.39 4.63
CA PRO A 57 -2.21 6.45 4.44
C PRO A 57 -2.62 4.99 4.53
N LYS A 58 -3.46 4.62 5.53
CA LYS A 58 -3.93 3.23 5.71
C LYS A 58 -4.71 2.76 4.49
N ILE A 59 -5.66 3.58 4.02
CA ILE A 59 -6.45 3.27 2.82
C ILE A 59 -5.53 3.16 1.60
N THR A 60 -4.59 4.09 1.44
CA THR A 60 -3.69 4.12 0.29
C THR A 60 -2.82 2.86 0.22
N LEU A 61 -2.17 2.51 1.33
CA LEU A 61 -1.32 1.33 1.42
C LEU A 61 -2.15 0.04 1.38
N GLY A 62 -3.26 -0.02 2.11
CA GLY A 62 -4.16 -1.18 2.10
C GLY A 62 -4.72 -1.46 0.70
N MET A 63 -5.16 -0.42 -0.01
CA MET A 63 -5.62 -0.56 -1.40
C MET A 63 -4.50 -1.02 -2.33
N GLY A 64 -3.31 -0.41 -2.24
CA GLY A 64 -2.18 -0.80 -3.07
C GLY A 64 -1.78 -2.26 -2.86
N ALA A 65 -1.68 -2.70 -1.61
CA ALA A 65 -1.42 -4.09 -1.27
C ALA A 65 -2.52 -5.03 -1.78
N LYS A 66 -3.80 -4.62 -1.72
CA LYS A 66 -4.95 -5.40 -2.23
C LYS A 66 -4.95 -5.53 -3.75
N VAL A 67 -4.58 -4.46 -4.46
CA VAL A 67 -4.47 -4.48 -5.91
C VAL A 67 -3.34 -5.42 -6.34
N LEU A 68 -2.18 -5.32 -5.69
CA LEU A 68 -1.04 -6.21 -5.96
C LEU A 68 -1.35 -7.66 -5.60
N SER A 69 -2.04 -7.91 -4.48
CA SER A 69 -2.44 -9.26 -4.08
C SER A 69 -3.34 -9.92 -5.12
N LYS A 70 -4.33 -9.17 -5.65
CA LYS A 70 -5.19 -9.65 -6.73
C LYS A 70 -4.44 -9.83 -8.05
N ALA A 71 -3.50 -8.93 -8.36
CA ALA A 71 -2.72 -9.00 -9.59
C ALA A 71 -1.78 -10.23 -9.63
N TYR A 72 -1.18 -10.57 -8.49
CA TYR A 72 -0.21 -11.66 -8.38
C TYR A 72 -0.79 -12.97 -7.83
N GLY A 73 -2.04 -12.95 -7.34
CA GLY A 73 -2.64 -14.11 -6.69
C GLY A 73 -2.06 -14.40 -5.30
N ASP A 74 -1.51 -13.39 -4.62
CA ASP A 74 -0.82 -13.54 -3.35
C ASP A 74 -1.79 -13.43 -2.16
N SER A 75 -2.09 -14.57 -1.52
CA SER A 75 -2.97 -14.64 -0.36
C SER A 75 -2.42 -13.94 0.90
N VAL A 76 -1.09 -13.87 1.05
CA VAL A 76 -0.42 -13.21 2.17
C VAL A 76 -0.54 -11.70 2.03
N LEU A 77 -0.27 -11.15 0.85
CA LEU A 77 -0.51 -9.73 0.55
C LEU A 77 -1.97 -9.36 0.75
N ASN A 78 -2.89 -10.26 0.40
CA ASN A 78 -4.32 -10.04 0.59
C ASN A 78 -4.69 -9.91 2.08
N MET A 79 -4.12 -10.76 2.94
CA MET A 79 -4.32 -10.67 4.39
C MET A 79 -3.68 -9.40 4.97
N LEU A 80 -2.47 -9.06 4.53
CA LEU A 80 -1.76 -7.84 4.98
C LEU A 80 -2.51 -6.56 4.59
N ALA A 81 -3.09 -6.52 3.40
CA ALA A 81 -3.88 -5.39 2.92
C ALA A 81 -5.03 -5.02 3.85
N ASP A 82 -5.76 -6.04 4.34
CA ASP A 82 -6.87 -5.83 5.27
C ASP A 82 -6.37 -5.44 6.67
N GLN A 83 -5.21 -5.98 7.10
CA GLN A 83 -4.60 -5.63 8.39
C GLN A 83 -4.06 -4.19 8.42
N ILE A 84 -3.52 -3.67 7.32
CA ILE A 84 -3.00 -2.29 7.22
C ILE A 84 -4.06 -1.25 7.61
N LEU A 85 -5.34 -1.53 7.32
CA LEU A 85 -6.44 -0.63 7.69
C LEU A 85 -6.63 -0.47 9.20
N LEU A 86 -6.18 -1.45 9.98
CA LEU A 86 -6.35 -1.52 11.43
C LEU A 86 -5.14 -0.99 12.21
N ILE A 87 -4.07 -0.60 11.51
CA ILE A 87 -2.84 -0.14 12.14
C ILE A 87 -2.95 1.34 12.51
N ASP A 88 -2.85 1.64 13.80
CA ASP A 88 -2.94 3.01 14.34
C ASP A 88 -1.59 3.62 14.71
N ASP A 89 -0.54 2.81 14.88
CA ASP A 89 0.80 3.27 15.23
C ASP A 89 1.79 3.17 14.07
N LYS A 90 2.77 4.08 14.05
CA LYS A 90 3.75 4.16 12.96
C LYS A 90 4.69 2.95 12.92
N SER A 91 5.09 2.43 14.06
CA SER A 91 6.08 1.34 14.12
C SER A 91 5.54 0.07 13.47
N THR A 92 4.29 -0.27 13.75
CA THR A 92 3.57 -1.38 13.12
C THR A 92 3.32 -1.09 11.64
N MET A 93 3.01 0.16 11.28
CA MET A 93 2.78 0.54 9.87
C MET A 93 4.07 0.41 9.04
N GLN A 94 5.20 0.86 9.58
CA GLN A 94 6.50 0.71 8.95
C GLN A 94 6.86 -0.76 8.77
N ARG A 95 6.63 -1.60 9.79
CA ARG A 95 6.84 -3.05 9.68
C ARG A 95 5.95 -3.68 8.61
N ALA A 96 4.65 -3.36 8.61
CA ALA A 96 3.72 -3.86 7.61
C ALA A 96 4.14 -3.44 6.20
N PHE A 97 4.59 -2.20 6.03
CA PHE A 97 5.13 -1.70 4.76
C PHE A 97 6.35 -2.51 4.30
N GLU A 98 7.34 -2.74 5.19
CA GLU A 98 8.54 -3.50 4.84
C GLU A 98 8.22 -4.98 4.54
N VAL A 99 7.25 -5.59 5.23
CA VAL A 99 6.78 -6.95 4.93
C VAL A 99 6.18 -7.01 3.52
N VAL A 100 5.31 -6.06 3.16
CA VAL A 100 4.75 -5.99 1.80
C VAL A 100 5.87 -5.79 0.76
N LYS A 101 6.82 -4.89 1.03
CA LYS A 101 7.97 -4.65 0.15
C LYS A 101 8.79 -5.92 -0.07
N ASN A 102 9.18 -6.62 1.00
CA ASN A 102 10.01 -7.82 0.90
C ASN A 102 9.27 -8.91 0.11
N ARG A 103 7.98 -9.09 0.36
CA ARG A 103 7.14 -10.04 -0.39
C ARG A 103 7.12 -9.76 -1.89
N LEU A 104 7.05 -8.48 -2.28
CA LEU A 104 7.08 -8.05 -3.68
C LEU A 104 8.46 -8.20 -4.36
N ILE A 105 9.54 -8.28 -3.58
CA ILE A 105 10.91 -8.49 -4.07
C ILE A 105 11.26 -9.98 -4.11
N GLU A 106 10.78 -10.79 -3.18
CA GLU A 106 11.08 -12.23 -3.12
C GLU A 106 10.38 -13.04 -4.22
N GLU A 107 9.25 -12.58 -4.73
CA GLU A 107 8.47 -13.29 -5.74
C GLU A 107 8.86 -12.94 -7.19
N HIS A 108 9.77 -11.98 -7.43
CA HIS A 108 10.15 -11.46 -8.77
C HIS A 108 11.63 -11.10 -8.89
#